data_AF-A0A4Y2TZB0-F1
#
_entry.id   AF-A0A4Y2TZB0-F1
#
_cell.length_a   1.000
_cell.length_b   1.000
_cell.length_c   1.000
_cell.angle_alpha   90.00
_cell.angle_beta   90.00
_cell.angle_gamma   90.00
#
_symmetry.space_group_name_H-M   'P 1'
#
loop_
_entity.id
_entity.type
_entity.pdbx_description
1 polymer ?
#
loop_
_entity_poly.entity_id
_entity_poly.type
_entity_poly.pdbx_seq_one_letter_code
_entity_poly.pdbx_strand_id
1 'polypeptide(L)'
;MVSCVVCYIYPGVDASHFKVILFSALIKYSETSLLIDEEFHIDKDVPIIVMGDCNVDVKRNEKAFGFMKKHFDLNKVPTNYPSIGNSYIDSTFTRDPNY
;
A
#
# COMPACT_ATOMS: atom_id res chain seq x y z
N MET A 1 -14.25 -5.03 11.57
CA MET A 1 -13.65 -3.70 11.34
C MET A 1 -13.46 -3.55 9.84
N VAL A 2 -14.04 -2.54 9.21
CA VAL A 2 -13.90 -2.31 7.76
C VAL A 2 -12.72 -1.35 7.58
N SER A 3 -11.59 -1.86 7.08
CA SER A 3 -10.44 -1.05 6.68
C SER A 3 -10.79 -0.37 5.35
N CYS A 4 -10.77 0.96 5.32
CA CYS A 4 -11.05 1.73 4.10
C CYS A 4 -9.73 2.18 3.48
N VAL A 5 -9.43 1.67 2.28
CA VAL A 5 -8.25 2.03 1.50
C VAL A 5 -8.72 2.85 0.29
N VAL A 6 -8.27 4.08 0.19
CA VAL A 6 -8.47 4.97 -0.95
C VAL A 6 -7.20 4.93 -1.80
N CYS A 7 -7.35 4.58 -3.08
CA CYS A 7 -6.26 4.60 -4.04
C CYS A 7 -6.57 5.64 -5.11
N TYR A 8 -5.62 6.53 -5.34
CA TYR A 8 -5.65 7.46 -6.46
C TYR A 8 -4.62 7.00 -7.49
N ILE A 9 -5.13 6.69 -8.69
CA ILE A 9 -4.32 6.41 -9.86
C ILE A 9 -4.47 7.59 -10.81
N TYR A 10 -3.35 8.04 -11.38
CA TYR A 10 -3.36 9.16 -12.31
C TYR A 10 -4.27 8.91 -13.53
N PRO A 11 -4.95 9.95 -14.05
CA PRO A 11 -5.81 9.82 -15.22
C PRO A 11 -5.06 9.24 -16.43
N GLY A 12 -5.69 8.30 -17.14
CA GLY A 12 -5.12 7.66 -18.34
C GLY A 12 -4.30 6.40 -18.08
N VAL A 13 -4.12 6.02 -16.81
CA VAL A 13 -3.47 4.76 -16.42
C VAL A 13 -4.48 3.62 -16.42
N ASP A 14 -4.05 2.44 -16.89
CA ASP A 14 -4.90 1.26 -16.95
C ASP A 14 -5.36 0.78 -15.56
N ALA A 15 -6.63 0.37 -15.44
CA ALA A 15 -7.20 -0.06 -14.16
C ALA A 15 -6.59 -1.37 -13.64
N SER A 16 -5.85 -2.14 -14.43
CA SER A 16 -5.09 -3.29 -13.93
C SER A 16 -4.04 -2.91 -12.88
N HIS A 17 -3.64 -1.64 -12.78
CA HIS A 17 -2.77 -1.17 -11.70
C HIS A 17 -3.48 -1.14 -10.33
N PHE A 18 -4.82 -1.22 -10.28
CA PHE A 18 -5.59 -1.44 -9.04
C PHE A 18 -5.37 -2.83 -8.43
N LYS A 19 -4.72 -3.77 -9.14
CA LYS A 19 -4.44 -5.12 -8.63
C LYS A 19 -3.60 -5.12 -7.34
N VAL A 20 -2.84 -4.05 -7.09
CA VAL A 20 -2.13 -3.78 -5.82
C VAL A 20 -3.09 -3.73 -4.61
N ILE A 21 -4.31 -3.21 -4.80
CA ILE A 21 -5.32 -3.14 -3.72
C ILE A 21 -5.75 -4.55 -3.32
N LEU A 22 -6.06 -5.39 -4.32
CA LEU A 22 -6.46 -6.77 -4.08
C LEU A 22 -5.37 -7.53 -3.33
N PHE A 23 -4.11 -7.31 -3.70
CA PHE A 23 -2.96 -7.90 -3.02
C PHE A 23 -2.80 -7.42 -1.57
N SER A 24 -2.86 -6.10 -1.33
CA SER A 24 -2.73 -5.53 0.01
C SER A 24 -3.89 -5.90 0.94
N ALA A 25 -5.07 -6.13 0.39
CA ALA A 25 -6.23 -6.64 1.11
C ALA A 25 -6.08 -8.13 1.43
N LEU A 26 -5.57 -8.93 0.48
CA LEU A 26 -5.45 -10.38 0.61
C LEU A 26 -4.21 -10.85 1.37
N ILE A 27 -3.11 -10.08 1.41
CA ILE A 27 -1.86 -10.49 2.09
C ILE A 27 -2.03 -10.69 3.59
N LYS A 28 -3.01 -10.00 4.20
CA LYS A 28 -3.39 -10.19 5.61
C LYS A 28 -3.97 -11.60 5.88
N TYR A 29 -4.32 -12.33 4.82
CA TYR A 29 -5.03 -13.60 4.86
C TYR A 29 -4.28 -14.77 4.23
N SER A 30 -3.05 -14.61 3.72
CA SER A 30 -2.42 -15.68 2.93
C SER A 30 -0.98 -16.01 3.32
N GLU A 31 -0.73 -17.29 3.59
CA GLU A 31 0.60 -17.92 3.43
C GLU A 31 1.00 -18.04 1.94
N THR A 32 0.03 -17.91 1.02
CA THR A 32 0.14 -18.04 -0.45
C THR A 32 0.35 -16.74 -1.23
N SER A 33 0.43 -15.57 -0.58
CA SER A 33 0.58 -14.26 -1.25
C SER A 33 1.79 -14.20 -2.17
N LEU A 34 2.84 -14.98 -1.90
CA LEU A 34 4.04 -15.02 -2.75
C LEU A 34 3.74 -15.47 -4.18
N LEU A 35 2.75 -16.34 -4.40
CA LEU A 35 2.40 -16.83 -5.74
C LEU A 35 1.67 -15.78 -6.59
N ILE A 36 1.00 -14.84 -5.93
CA ILE A 36 0.30 -13.75 -6.60
C ILE A 36 1.35 -12.72 -7.09
N ASP A 37 2.55 -12.64 -6.52
CA ASP A 37 3.56 -11.63 -6.92
C ASP A 37 4.13 -11.90 -8.33
N GLU A 38 4.35 -13.17 -8.67
CA GLU A 38 4.94 -13.56 -9.96
C GLU A 38 3.97 -13.42 -11.14
N GLU A 39 2.67 -13.53 -10.91
CA GLU A 39 1.64 -13.46 -11.96
C GLU A 39 1.30 -12.00 -12.33
N PHE A 40 1.68 -11.03 -11.48
CA PHE A 40 1.29 -9.64 -11.62
C PHE A 40 2.48 -8.78 -12.07
N HIS A 41 2.62 -8.62 -13.38
CA HIS A 41 3.50 -7.59 -13.96
C HIS A 41 2.95 -6.21 -13.64
N ILE A 42 3.44 -5.61 -12.56
CA ILE A 42 3.08 -4.26 -12.13
C ILE A 42 4.05 -3.29 -12.80
N ASP A 43 3.52 -2.40 -13.63
CA ASP A 43 4.28 -1.25 -14.13
C ASP A 43 4.70 -0.39 -12.92
N LYS A 44 6.00 -0.16 -12.77
CA LYS A 44 6.58 0.63 -11.68
C LYS A 44 6.73 2.12 -12.03
N ASP A 45 6.60 2.49 -13.29
CA ASP A 45 6.74 3.87 -13.76
C ASP A 45 5.42 4.66 -13.62
N VAL A 46 4.32 3.95 -13.42
CA VAL A 46 3.00 4.53 -13.17
C VAL A 46 2.96 5.18 -11.78
N PRO A 47 2.61 6.48 -11.69
CA PRO A 47 2.49 7.13 -10.40
C PRO A 47 1.22 6.68 -9.64
N ILE A 48 1.37 6.33 -8.36
CA ILE A 48 0.28 5.82 -7.51
C ILE A 48 0.36 6.43 -6.11
N ILE A 49 -0.80 6.82 -5.56
CA ILE A 49 -0.95 7.18 -4.15
C ILE A 49 -1.96 6.23 -3.51
N VAL A 50 -1.55 5.55 -2.43
CA VAL A 50 -2.39 4.67 -1.62
C VAL A 50 -2.49 5.25 -0.21
N MET A 51 -3.69 5.55 0.25
CA MET A 51 -3.94 6.08 1.59
C MET A 51 -5.06 5.31 2.27
N GLY A 52 -4.93 5.03 3.56
CA GLY A 52 -6.06 4.54 4.34
C GLY A 52 -5.68 3.94 5.68
N ASP A 53 -6.71 3.50 6.40
CA ASP A 53 -6.58 2.81 7.68
C ASP A 53 -6.06 1.39 7.43
N CYS A 54 -4.79 1.14 7.77
CA CYS A 54 -4.17 -0.17 7.62
C CYS A 54 -4.48 -1.11 8.78
N ASN A 55 -5.10 -0.60 9.85
CA ASN A 55 -5.36 -1.25 11.13
C ASN A 55 -4.12 -1.89 11.77
N VAL A 56 -2.96 -1.31 11.48
CA VAL A 56 -1.67 -1.75 12.00
C VAL A 56 -0.93 -0.52 12.49
N ASP A 57 -0.38 -0.60 13.70
CA ASP A 57 0.46 0.48 14.19
C ASP A 57 1.69 0.59 13.29
N VAL A 58 1.77 1.73 12.62
CA VAL A 58 2.84 2.08 11.70
C VAL A 58 4.20 1.99 12.35
N LYS A 59 4.33 2.32 13.64
CA LYS A 59 5.63 2.26 14.32
C LYS A 59 6.08 0.83 14.60
N ARG A 60 5.20 -0.17 14.42
CA ARG A 60 5.44 -1.57 14.77
C ARG A 60 5.47 -2.53 13.57
N ASN A 61 5.30 -2.01 12.34
CA ASN A 61 5.11 -2.83 11.13
C ASN A 61 6.08 -2.51 9.99
N GLU A 62 7.36 -2.32 10.32
CA GLU A 62 8.42 -2.07 9.31
C GLU A 62 8.51 -3.17 8.24
N LYS A 63 8.25 -4.43 8.61
CA LYS A 63 8.25 -5.57 7.66
C LYS A 63 7.21 -5.38 6.55
N ALA A 64 6.03 -4.87 6.88
CA ALA A 64 4.98 -4.60 5.89
C ALA A 64 5.44 -3.48 4.94
N PHE A 65 6.11 -2.45 5.44
CA PHE A 65 6.61 -1.36 4.59
C PHE A 65 7.77 -1.80 3.70
N GLY A 66 8.68 -2.62 4.22
CA GLY A 66 9.74 -3.24 3.42
C GLY A 66 9.15 -4.08 2.29
N PHE A 67 8.05 -4.80 2.54
CA PHE A 67 7.32 -5.53 1.52
C PHE A 67 6.71 -4.59 0.47
N MET A 68 6.00 -3.53 0.89
CA MET A 68 5.41 -2.53 -0.02
C MET A 68 6.45 -1.89 -0.93
N LYS A 69 7.61 -1.50 -0.39
CA LYS A 69 8.71 -0.92 -1.16
C LYS A 69 9.36 -1.94 -2.10
N LYS A 70 9.65 -3.15 -1.63
CA LYS A 70 10.36 -4.17 -2.42
C LYS A 70 9.55 -4.64 -3.63
N HIS A 71 8.26 -4.91 -3.44
CA HIS A 71 7.42 -5.56 -4.44
C HIS A 71 6.71 -4.53 -5.34
N PHE A 72 6.24 -3.41 -4.77
CA PHE A 72 5.43 -2.44 -5.50
C PHE A 72 6.14 -1.10 -5.76
N ASP A 73 7.36 -0.92 -5.26
CA ASP A 73 8.11 0.36 -5.29
C ASP A 73 7.37 1.54 -4.61
N LEU A 74 6.51 1.22 -3.64
CA LEU A 74 5.76 2.20 -2.87
C LEU A 74 6.58 2.70 -1.69
N ASN A 75 6.91 3.99 -1.70
CA ASN A 75 7.52 4.68 -0.57
C ASN A 75 6.46 5.03 0.47
N LYS A 76 6.74 4.80 1.74
CA LYS A 76 5.88 5.28 2.81
C LYS A 76 6.09 6.78 3.02
N VAL A 77 5.01 7.55 3.02
CA VAL A 77 5.03 8.96 3.39
C VAL A 77 5.02 9.06 4.93
N PRO A 78 5.87 9.90 5.55
CA PRO A 78 5.88 10.08 6.99
C PRO A 78 4.53 10.57 7.54
N THR A 79 3.99 9.87 8.54
CA THR A 79 2.79 10.28 9.26
C THR A 79 3.18 10.87 10.61
N ASN A 80 2.95 12.17 10.80
CA ASN A 80 3.38 12.88 12.01
C ASN A 80 2.25 13.07 13.05
N TYR A 81 1.05 12.60 12.75
CA TYR A 81 -0.10 12.73 13.63
C TYR A 81 -0.68 11.34 13.96
N PRO A 82 -1.03 11.06 15.24
CA PRO A 82 -1.67 9.80 15.61
C PRO A 82 -3.12 9.77 15.14
N SER A 83 -3.60 8.60 14.74
CA SER A 83 -4.95 8.35 14.23
C SER A 83 -5.94 8.04 15.37
N ILE A 84 -5.73 6.94 16.09
CA ILE A 84 -6.65 6.44 17.14
C ILE A 84 -5.85 6.17 18.42
N GLY A 85 -6.18 6.81 19.54
CA GLY A 85 -5.65 6.46 20.85
C GLY A 85 -4.10 6.36 20.90
N ASN A 86 -3.40 7.37 20.36
CA ASN A 86 -1.94 7.42 20.20
C ASN A 86 -1.31 6.39 19.24
N SER A 87 -2.11 5.56 18.59
CA SER A 87 -1.66 4.68 17.51
C SER A 87 -1.68 5.40 16.16
N TYR A 88 -0.82 4.95 15.26
CA TYR A 88 -0.68 5.48 13.91
C TYR A 88 -1.17 4.38 12.97
N ILE A 89 -2.47 4.33 12.68
CA ILE A 89 -3.06 3.24 11.88
C ILE A 89 -3.30 3.66 10.44
N ASP A 90 -3.41 4.96 10.19
CA ASP A 90 -3.48 5.50 8.83
C ASP A 90 -2.08 5.57 8.23
N SER A 91 -1.95 5.01 7.03
CA SER A 91 -0.70 5.05 6.26
C SER A 91 -0.96 5.64 4.90
N THR A 92 0.02 6.39 4.42
CA THR A 92 0.08 6.86 3.04
C THR A 92 1.32 6.28 2.39
N PHE A 93 1.16 5.76 1.19
CA PHE A 93 2.23 5.28 0.33
C PHE A 93 2.14 5.99 -1.01
N THR A 94 3.30 6.28 -1.58
CA THR A 94 3.42 6.93 -2.88
C THR A 94 4.51 6.28 -3.70
N ARG A 95 4.26 6.16 -4.98
CA ARG A 95 5.26 5.95 -6.01
C ARG A 95 5.03 7.06 -7.00
N ASP A 96 5.56 8.24 -6.73
CA ASP A 96 5.50 9.41 -7.61
C ASP A 96 6.88 10.07 -7.50
N PRO A 97 7.56 10.37 -8.62
CA PRO A 97 8.86 11.03 -8.58
C PRO A 97 8.82 12.45 -7.97
N ASN A 98 7.64 13.05 -7.82
CA ASN A 98 7.47 14.41 -7.34
C ASN A 98 7.06 14.51 -5.86
N TYR A 99 7.07 13.41 -5.11
CA TYR A 99 6.65 13.34 -3.70
C TYR A 99 7.73 12.77 -2.78
#